data_AF-A0A1Z9KID3-F1
#
_entry.id   AF-A0A1Z9KID3-F1
#
_cell.length_a   1.000
_cell.length_b   1.000
_cell.length_c   1.000
_cell.angle_alpha   90.00
_cell.angle_beta   90.00
_cell.angle_gamma   90.00
#
_symmetry.space_group_name_H-M   'P 1'
#
loop_
_entity.id
_entity.type
_entity.pdbx_description
1 polymer ?
#
loop_
_entity_poly.entity_id
_entity_poly.type
_entity_poly.pdbx_seq_one_letter_code
_entity_poly.pdbx_strand_id
1 'polypeptide(L)' 'GQKQKWFLLKFLGEDGDIKVDRFEDQEFDHWAWVSYWFPLSQVVNFKKDVYRKALIQLVSLAPEA' A
#
# COMPACT_ATOMS: atom_id res chain seq x y z
N GLY A 1 3.75 -4.23 -19.82
CA GLY A 1 3.71 -4.18 -18.35
C GLY A 1 4.93 -3.45 -17.84
N GLN A 2 4.80 -2.66 -16.77
CA GLN A 2 5.92 -1.93 -16.18
C GLN A 2 6.67 -2.82 -15.18
N LYS A 3 8.01 -2.71 -15.13
CA LYS A 3 8.81 -3.32 -14.06
C LYS A 3 8.63 -2.50 -12.80
N GLN A 4 8.31 -3.14 -11.67
CA GLN A 4 8.04 -2.48 -10.40
C GLN A 4 8.94 -3.09 -9.31
N LYS A 5 9.43 -2.24 -8.40
CA LYS A 5 10.10 -2.64 -7.16
C LYS A 5 9.22 -2.20 -5.99
N TRP A 6 9.01 -3.10 -5.03
CA TRP A 6 8.14 -2.86 -3.88
C TRP A 6 8.98 -2.69 -2.61
N PHE A 7 8.53 -1.82 -1.71
CA PHE A 7 9.14 -1.55 -0.42
C PHE A 7 8.07 -1.67 0.68
N LEU A 8 8.44 -2.25 1.81
CA LEU A 8 7.64 -2.24 3.03
C LEU A 8 8.21 -1.19 3.98
N LEU A 9 7.36 -0.30 4.48
CA LEU A 9 7.76 0.79 5.38
C LEU A 9 6.97 0.68 6.68
N LYS A 10 7.66 0.91 7.80
CA LYS A 10 7.00 1.17 9.09
C LYS A 10 6.85 2.67 9.25
N PHE A 11 5.61 3.14 9.37
CA PHE A 11 5.34 4.53 9.64
C PHE A 11 5.65 4.85 11.11
N LEU A 12 6.44 5.91 11.34
CA LEU A 12 6.91 6.32 12.67
C LEU A 12 6.35 7.68 13.11
N GLY A 13 5.54 8.32 12.26
CA GLY A 13 4.88 9.58 12.56
C GLY A 13 3.48 9.38 13.12
N GLU A 14 2.70 10.45 13.12
CA GLU A 14 1.29 10.45 13.53
C GLU A 14 0.38 10.43 12.30
N ASP A 15 -0.85 9.94 12.43
CA ASP A 15 -1.82 9.89 11.32
C ASP A 15 -2.04 11.28 10.68
N GLY A 16 -1.92 12.35 11.49
CA GLY A 16 -2.01 13.73 11.03
C GLY A 16 -0.91 14.15 10.04
N ASP A 17 0.22 13.45 10.00
CA ASP A 17 1.34 13.73 9.10
C ASP A 17 1.09 13.22 7.67
N ILE A 18 0.16 12.27 7.49
CA ILE A 18 -0.21 11.76 6.16
C ILE A 18 -1.16 12.76 5.49
N LYS A 19 -0.61 13.56 4.57
CA LYS A 19 -1.35 14.53 3.76
C LYS A 19 -1.35 14.10 2.29
N VAL A 20 -2.51 13.71 1.77
CA VAL A 20 -2.70 13.31 0.37
C VAL A 20 -3.23 14.46 -0.51
N ASP A 21 -3.56 15.58 0.11
CA ASP A 21 -4.34 16.69 -0.45
C ASP A 21 -3.54 17.97 -0.73
N ARG A 22 -2.20 17.90 -0.71
CA ARG A 22 -1.34 19.11 -0.76
C ARG A 22 -1.05 19.66 -2.14
N PHE A 23 -1.36 18.94 -3.20
CA PHE A 23 -1.02 19.30 -4.57
C PHE A 23 -2.28 19.42 -5.43
N GLU A 24 -2.21 20.10 -6.58
CA GLU A 24 -3.37 20.20 -7.47
C GLU A 24 -3.66 18.88 -8.19
N ASP A 25 -2.61 18.17 -8.64
CA ASP A 25 -2.71 16.86 -9.28
C ASP A 25 -2.52 15.71 -8.26
N GLN A 26 -3.53 15.49 -7.44
CA GLN A 26 -3.49 14.48 -6.36
C GLN A 26 -3.73 13.08 -6.93
N GLU A 27 -2.90 12.10 -6.52
CA GLU A 27 -3.15 10.69 -6.86
C GLU A 27 -4.24 10.06 -5.96
N PHE A 28 -4.42 10.59 -4.75
CA PHE A 28 -5.31 10.00 -3.74
C PHE A 28 -6.21 11.06 -3.11
N ASP A 29 -7.50 10.74 -2.96
CA ASP A 29 -8.47 11.60 -2.26
C ASP A 29 -8.45 11.37 -0.75
N HIS A 30 -8.33 10.10 -0.32
CA HIS A 30 -8.42 9.67 1.07
C HIS A 30 -7.49 8.49 1.34
N TRP A 31 -7.17 8.27 2.61
CA TRP A 31 -6.40 7.11 3.07
C TRP A 31 -7.00 6.52 4.35
N ALA A 32 -6.71 5.24 4.59
CA ALA A 32 -7.07 4.56 5.83
C ALA A 32 -6.08 3.44 6.11
N TRP A 33 -5.80 3.19 7.39
CA TRP A 33 -5.13 1.97 7.80
C TRP A 33 -6.05 0.77 7.59
N VAL A 34 -5.52 -0.31 7.02
CA VAL A 34 -6.25 -1.55 6.74
C VAL A 34 -5.40 -2.74 7.11
N SER A 35 -6.02 -3.91 7.27
CA SER A 35 -5.27 -5.14 7.50
C SER A 35 -4.39 -5.49 6.29
N TYR A 36 -3.27 -6.17 6.54
CA TYR A 36 -2.22 -6.40 5.54
C TYR A 36 -2.72 -7.09 4.26
N TRP A 37 -3.67 -8.02 4.39
CA TRP A 37 -4.22 -8.77 3.25
C TRP A 37 -5.43 -8.11 2.57
N PHE A 38 -6.03 -7.09 3.19
CA PHE A 38 -7.22 -6.41 2.68
C PHE A 38 -7.06 -5.88 1.24
N PRO A 39 -5.91 -5.29 0.84
CA PRO A 39 -5.74 -4.77 -0.52
C PRO A 39 -5.94 -5.81 -1.63
N LEU A 40 -5.71 -7.11 -1.38
CA LEU A 40 -5.92 -8.15 -2.40
C LEU A 40 -7.38 -8.33 -2.81
N SER A 41 -8.31 -7.99 -1.90
CA SER A 41 -9.75 -8.04 -2.17
C SER A 41 -10.26 -6.80 -2.91
N GLN A 42 -9.63 -5.64 -2.68
CA GLN A 42 -10.08 -4.34 -3.18
C GLN A 42 -9.39 -3.88 -4.47
N VAL A 43 -8.15 -4.32 -4.69
CA VAL A 43 -7.35 -3.83 -5.83
C VAL A 43 -7.98 -4.25 -7.16
N VAL A 44 -7.87 -3.36 -8.16
CA VAL A 44 -8.29 -3.61 -9.54
C VAL A 44 -7.71 -4.92 -10.09
N ASN A 45 -8.52 -5.65 -10.86
CA ASN A 45 -8.23 -7.04 -11.23
C ASN A 45 -6.85 -7.24 -11.87
N PHE A 46 -6.42 -6.35 -12.76
CA PHE A 46 -5.13 -6.49 -13.47
C PHE A 46 -3.90 -6.28 -12.57
N LYS A 47 -4.06 -5.71 -11.36
CA LYS A 47 -2.97 -5.53 -10.37
C LYS A 47 -2.92 -6.63 -9.30
N LYS A 48 -3.98 -7.45 -9.16
CA LYS A 48 -4.10 -8.46 -8.08
C LYS A 48 -2.89 -9.37 -7.95
N ASP A 49 -2.38 -9.89 -9.08
CA ASP A 49 -1.26 -10.82 -9.04
C ASP A 49 0.07 -10.15 -8.67
N VAL A 50 0.27 -8.89 -9.07
CA VAL A 50 1.45 -8.11 -8.71
C VAL A 50 1.43 -7.81 -7.21
N TYR A 51 0.28 -7.38 -6.68
CA TYR A 51 0.11 -7.13 -5.24
C TYR A 51 0.29 -8.41 -4.43
N ARG A 52 -0.29 -9.54 -4.88
CA ARG A 52 -0.13 -10.83 -4.18
C ARG A 52 1.34 -11.21 -4.06
N LYS A 53 2.10 -11.12 -5.17
CA LYS A 53 3.53 -11.43 -5.16
C LYS A 53 4.31 -10.53 -4.23
N ALA A 54 4.05 -9.22 -4.25
CA ALA A 54 4.73 -8.26 -3.38
C ALA A 54 4.43 -8.54 -1.91
N LEU A 55 3.17 -8.71 -1.54
CA LEU A 55 2.76 -8.95 -0.14
C LEU A 55 3.30 -10.27 0.40
N ILE A 56 3.31 -11.35 -0.39
CA ILE A 56 3.92 -12.62 0.01
C ILE A 56 5.43 -12.47 0.24
N GLN A 57 6.14 -11.71 -0.60
CA GLN A 57 7.58 -11.49 -0.43
C GLN A 57 7.93 -10.67 0.81
N LEU A 58 7.03 -9.77 1.23
CA LEU A 58 7.28 -8.82 2.30
C LEU A 58 6.70 -9.25 3.66
N VAL A 59 5.82 -10.26 3.70
CA VAL A 59 5.09 -10.64 4.93
C VAL A 59 6.01 -11.00 6.10
N SER A 60 7.15 -11.65 5.85
CA SER A 60 8.08 -12.04 6.92
C SER A 60 8.72 -10.84 7.63
N LEU A 61 8.62 -9.65 7.04
CA LEU A 61 9.11 -8.39 7.59
C LEU A 61 8.00 -7.57 8.25
N ALA A 62 6.74 -7.99 8.13
CA ALA A 62 5.56 -7.33 8.68
C ALA A 62 5.11 -8.06 9.96
N PRO A 63 5.51 -7.59 11.16
CA PRO A 63 5.28 -8.31 12.41
C PRO A 63 3.80 -8.48 12.81
N GLU A 64 2.86 -7.84 12.11
CA GLU A 64 1.42 -7.83 12.40
C GLU A 64 0.56 -8.26 11.20
N ALA A 65 1.16 -8.90 10.19
CA ALA A 65 0.49 -9.31 8.94
C ALA A 65 -0.25 -10.64 9.03
#